data_AF-A0A2E3HJN3-F1
#
_entry.id   AF-A0A2E3HJN3-F1
#
_cell.length_a   1.000
_cell.length_b   1.000
_cell.length_c   1.000
_cell.angle_alpha   90.00
_cell.angle_beta   90.00
_cell.angle_gamma   90.00
#
_symmetry.space_group_name_H-M   'P 1'
#
loop_
_entity.id
_entity.type
_entity.pdbx_description
1 polymer ?
#
loop_
_entity_poly.entity_id
_entity_poly.type
_entity_poly.pdbx_seq_one_letter_code
_entity_poly.pdbx_strand_id
1 'polypeptide(L)'
;MFWSKTRKALRARGVMGINQRNGDYILRYNKRSLYPLVDDKLQTKQMALDAGIRVPELYGAIATEQGISTLHRVVETHRDFVIKPAQGAGGDGIMVIADRFEDYFRSASGRIVTTEELEHHISGIISGIYSLGGHRDQALIEYRVRSTELFNRISFEGVPDIRIIVLQGYPVAAMLRLPTRQSQGKANLHQGAIGVGLDLSSGVTLGGTW
;
A
#
# COMPACT_ATOMS: atom_id res chain seq x y z
N MET A 1 35.98 9.92 7.89
CA MET A 1 36.25 9.28 9.21
C MET A 1 34.99 9.05 10.05
N PHE A 2 34.03 9.98 10.08
CA PHE A 2 32.78 9.87 10.86
C PHE A 2 31.87 8.70 10.44
N TRP A 3 31.66 8.50 9.13
CA TRP A 3 30.82 7.42 8.58
C TRP A 3 31.23 6.00 8.98
N SER A 4 32.53 5.73 9.08
CA SER A 4 33.05 4.42 9.51
C SER A 4 32.76 4.16 10.99
N LYS A 5 32.87 5.19 11.84
CA LYS A 5 32.53 5.08 13.27
C LYS A 5 31.04 4.84 13.48
N THR A 6 30.18 5.63 12.83
CA THR A 6 28.72 5.46 12.92
C THR A 6 28.28 4.08 12.42
N ARG A 7 28.79 3.63 11.26
CA ARG A 7 28.48 2.29 10.73
C ARG A 7 28.88 1.18 11.71
N LYS A 8 30.06 1.26 12.31
CA LYS A 8 30.52 0.27 13.31
C LYS A 8 29.63 0.27 14.55
N ALA A 9 29.27 1.45 15.05
CA ALA A 9 28.40 1.57 16.23
C ALA A 9 26.98 1.05 15.97
N LEU A 10 26.40 1.31 14.79
CA LEU A 10 25.10 0.78 14.38
C LEU A 10 25.15 -0.75 14.27
N ARG A 11 26.18 -1.29 13.62
CA ARG A 11 26.37 -2.74 13.49
C ARG A 11 26.55 -3.43 14.85
N ALA A 12 27.30 -2.81 15.76
CA ALA A 12 27.47 -3.33 17.12
C ALA A 12 26.16 -3.37 17.92
N ARG A 13 25.20 -2.48 17.60
CA ARG A 13 23.83 -2.49 18.14
C ARG A 13 22.87 -3.41 17.37
N GLY A 14 23.37 -4.19 16.43
CA GLY A 14 22.54 -5.10 15.62
C GLY A 14 21.69 -4.41 14.55
N VAL A 15 21.92 -3.13 14.26
CA VAL A 15 21.14 -2.42 13.23
C VAL A 15 21.52 -2.93 11.85
N MET A 16 20.53 -3.42 11.12
CA MET A 16 20.67 -3.93 9.76
C MET A 16 20.34 -2.87 8.72
N GLY A 17 21.23 -2.69 7.74
CA GLY A 17 20.97 -1.81 6.60
C GLY A 17 20.12 -2.47 5.51
N ILE A 18 19.47 -1.67 4.67
CA ILE A 18 18.61 -2.15 3.56
C ILE A 18 19.36 -3.09 2.61
N ASN A 19 20.61 -2.78 2.26
CA ASN A 19 21.40 -3.63 1.37
C ASN A 19 21.69 -5.01 1.98
N GLN A 20 22.01 -5.02 3.28
CA GLN A 20 22.24 -6.28 4.01
C GLN A 20 20.95 -7.09 4.09
N ARG A 21 19.82 -6.46 4.43
CA ARG A 21 18.50 -7.10 4.40
C ARG A 21 18.20 -7.73 3.03
N ASN A 22 18.44 -6.98 1.97
CA ASN A 22 18.14 -7.43 0.61
C ASN A 22 19.04 -8.60 0.19
N GLY A 23 20.36 -8.52 0.44
CA GLY A 23 21.32 -9.55 0.08
C GLY A 23 21.21 -10.82 0.93
N ASP A 24 21.27 -10.65 2.26
CA ASP A 24 21.38 -11.77 3.19
C ASP A 24 20.05 -12.52 3.37
N TYR A 25 18.91 -11.83 3.14
CA TYR A 25 17.58 -12.39 3.41
C TYR A 25 16.68 -12.40 2.18
N ILE A 26 16.37 -11.25 1.57
CA ILE A 26 15.34 -11.20 0.52
C ILE A 26 15.74 -12.06 -0.68
N LEU A 27 16.91 -11.81 -1.25
CA LEU A 27 17.40 -12.54 -2.43
C LEU A 27 17.75 -14.00 -2.11
N ARG A 28 18.13 -14.28 -0.86
CA ARG A 28 18.50 -15.63 -0.41
C ARG A 28 17.29 -16.54 -0.23
N TYR A 29 16.23 -16.04 0.39
CA TYR A 29 15.10 -16.86 0.85
C TYR A 29 13.85 -16.76 -0.04
N ASN A 30 13.75 -15.76 -0.92
CA ASN A 30 12.62 -15.64 -1.84
C ASN A 30 13.03 -16.07 -3.25
N LYS A 31 12.46 -17.17 -3.73
CA LYS A 31 12.70 -17.65 -5.10
C LYS A 31 12.16 -16.61 -6.10
N ARG A 32 13.01 -16.17 -7.03
CA ARG A 32 12.64 -15.15 -8.04
C ARG A 32 11.45 -15.56 -8.91
N SER A 33 11.27 -16.87 -9.14
CA SER A 33 10.12 -17.40 -9.88
C SER A 33 8.78 -17.13 -9.20
N LEU A 34 8.77 -16.80 -7.90
CA LEU A 34 7.56 -16.48 -7.13
C LEU A 34 7.27 -14.98 -7.06
N TYR A 35 8.16 -14.11 -7.55
CA TYR A 35 7.97 -12.66 -7.51
C TYR A 35 6.71 -12.20 -8.27
N PRO A 36 6.39 -12.77 -9.46
CA PRO A 36 5.15 -12.41 -10.16
C PRO A 36 3.88 -12.58 -9.30
N LEU A 37 3.89 -13.56 -8.39
CA LEU A 37 2.75 -13.85 -7.51
C LEU A 37 2.45 -12.71 -6.53
N VAL A 38 3.47 -11.94 -6.14
CA VAL A 38 3.39 -10.85 -5.16
C VAL A 38 3.45 -9.46 -5.79
N ASP A 39 4.00 -9.37 -7.01
CA ASP A 39 4.02 -8.12 -7.78
C ASP A 39 2.64 -7.80 -8.38
N ASP A 40 1.81 -8.82 -8.65
CA ASP A 40 0.42 -8.65 -9.04
C ASP A 40 -0.53 -8.71 -7.83
N LYS A 41 -1.17 -7.58 -7.52
CA LYS A 41 -2.12 -7.47 -6.40
C LYS A 41 -3.38 -8.32 -6.56
N LEU A 42 -3.85 -8.59 -7.79
CA LEU A 42 -4.98 -9.52 -7.98
C LEU A 42 -4.58 -10.94 -7.65
N GLN A 43 -3.41 -11.38 -8.14
CA GLN A 43 -2.92 -12.72 -7.84
C GLN A 43 -2.69 -12.91 -6.34
N THR A 44 -2.08 -11.91 -5.70
CA THR A 44 -1.91 -11.89 -4.24
C THR A 44 -3.25 -11.95 -3.52
N LYS A 45 -4.25 -11.18 -3.98
CA LYS A 45 -5.59 -11.14 -3.38
C LYS A 45 -6.29 -12.49 -3.47
N GLN A 46 -6.23 -13.16 -4.63
CA GLN A 46 -6.84 -14.47 -4.82
C GLN A 46 -6.19 -15.51 -3.90
N MET A 47 -4.85 -15.58 -3.84
CA MET A 47 -4.16 -16.51 -2.94
C MET A 47 -4.48 -16.25 -1.47
N ALA A 48 -4.64 -14.98 -1.08
CA ALA A 48 -5.04 -14.62 0.27
C ALA A 48 -6.47 -15.11 0.58
N LEU A 49 -7.42 -14.93 -0.33
CA LEU A 49 -8.79 -15.43 -0.20
C LEU A 49 -8.84 -16.96 -0.10
N ASP A 50 -8.10 -17.66 -0.97
CA ASP A 50 -8.00 -19.12 -0.97
C ASP A 50 -7.43 -19.66 0.35
N ALA A 51 -6.56 -18.87 1.00
CA ALA A 51 -6.01 -19.15 2.32
C ALA A 51 -6.88 -18.67 3.50
N GLY A 52 -8.08 -18.12 3.24
CA GLY A 52 -9.00 -17.62 4.27
C GLY A 52 -8.57 -16.29 4.91
N ILE A 53 -7.65 -15.56 4.28
CA ILE A 53 -7.19 -14.25 4.75
C ILE A 53 -8.15 -13.17 4.22
N ARG A 54 -8.66 -12.34 5.13
CA ARG A 54 -9.51 -11.21 4.78
C ARG A 54 -8.72 -10.14 4.03
N VAL A 55 -9.26 -9.72 2.90
CA VAL A 55 -8.74 -8.67 2.03
C VAL A 55 -9.85 -7.67 1.72
N PRO A 56 -9.53 -6.41 1.34
CA PRO A 56 -10.54 -5.48 0.86
C PRO A 56 -11.32 -6.07 -0.31
N GLU A 57 -12.65 -5.94 -0.28
CA GLU A 57 -13.54 -6.42 -1.34
C GLU A 57 -13.16 -5.77 -2.68
N LEU A 58 -13.09 -6.57 -3.73
CA LEU A 58 -12.86 -6.08 -5.09
C LEU A 58 -14.21 -5.85 -5.76
N TYR A 59 -14.50 -4.62 -6.14
CA TYR A 59 -15.74 -4.28 -6.86
C TYR A 59 -15.61 -4.56 -8.36
N GLY A 60 -14.40 -4.37 -8.91
CA GLY A 60 -14.11 -4.69 -10.30
C GLY A 60 -12.65 -4.50 -10.66
N ALA A 61 -12.27 -5.03 -11.82
CA ALA A 61 -10.97 -4.81 -12.43
C ALA A 61 -11.15 -4.44 -13.91
N ILE A 62 -10.41 -3.45 -14.38
CA ILE A 62 -10.46 -2.95 -15.76
C ILE A 62 -9.06 -3.06 -16.36
N ALA A 63 -8.93 -3.88 -17.40
CA ALA A 63 -7.65 -4.18 -18.05
C ALA A 63 -7.55 -3.64 -19.50
N THR A 64 -8.62 -3.02 -20.01
CA THR A 64 -8.69 -2.53 -21.40
C THR A 64 -9.38 -1.18 -21.48
N GLU A 65 -9.00 -0.37 -22.48
CA GLU A 65 -9.64 0.93 -22.76
C GLU A 65 -11.14 0.79 -22.98
N GLN A 66 -11.59 -0.23 -23.72
CA GLN A 66 -13.01 -0.50 -23.90
C GLN A 66 -13.71 -0.83 -22.56
N GLY A 67 -13.00 -1.50 -21.64
CA GLY A 67 -13.52 -1.85 -20.32
C GLY A 67 -13.78 -0.64 -19.43
N ILE A 68 -13.19 0.52 -19.71
CA ILE A 68 -13.43 1.76 -18.96
C ILE A 68 -14.92 2.14 -18.95
N SER A 69 -15.63 1.85 -20.04
CA SER A 69 -17.09 2.06 -20.13
C SER A 69 -17.91 1.33 -19.04
N THR A 70 -17.33 0.31 -18.39
CA THR A 70 -17.97 -0.40 -17.29
C THR A 70 -17.83 0.28 -15.93
N LEU A 71 -16.97 1.30 -15.82
CA LEU A 71 -16.65 2.00 -14.57
C LEU A 71 -17.90 2.47 -13.83
N HIS A 72 -18.81 3.17 -14.54
CA HIS A 72 -20.03 3.71 -13.93
C HIS A 72 -20.81 2.62 -13.20
N ARG A 73 -21.03 1.47 -13.86
CA ARG A 73 -21.73 0.32 -13.27
C ARG A 73 -20.98 -0.28 -12.09
N VAL A 74 -19.65 -0.34 -12.15
CA VAL A 74 -18.83 -0.89 -11.04
C VAL A 74 -18.93 -0.01 -9.79
N VAL A 75 -19.06 1.31 -9.92
CA VAL A 75 -19.06 2.24 -8.79
C VAL A 75 -20.45 2.76 -8.40
N GLU A 76 -21.51 2.40 -9.13
CA GLU A 76 -22.86 2.94 -8.91
C GLU A 76 -23.41 2.66 -7.52
N THR A 77 -23.11 1.49 -6.97
CA THR A 77 -23.56 1.04 -5.64
C THR A 77 -22.63 1.48 -4.51
N HIS A 78 -21.53 2.16 -4.81
CA HIS A 78 -20.47 2.46 -3.84
C HIS A 78 -20.22 3.97 -3.73
N ARG A 79 -20.47 4.53 -2.55
CA ARG A 79 -20.18 5.95 -2.27
C ARG A 79 -18.70 6.26 -2.18
N ASP A 80 -17.89 5.30 -1.74
CA ASP A 80 -16.44 5.42 -1.62
C ASP A 80 -15.73 4.17 -2.13
N PHE A 81 -14.54 4.36 -2.70
CA PHE A 81 -13.74 3.29 -3.29
C PHE A 81 -12.30 3.76 -3.50
N VAL A 82 -11.43 2.81 -3.82
CA VAL A 82 -10.04 3.07 -4.20
C VAL A 82 -9.81 2.53 -5.61
N ILE A 83 -9.20 3.33 -6.48
CA ILE A 83 -8.66 2.91 -7.76
C ILE A 83 -7.15 2.79 -7.62
N LYS A 84 -6.57 1.66 -8.04
CA LYS A 84 -5.11 1.46 -7.99
C LYS A 84 -4.59 0.53 -9.09
N PRO A 85 -3.33 0.68 -9.52
CA PRO A 85 -2.65 -0.27 -10.40
C PRO A 85 -2.42 -1.63 -9.71
N ALA A 86 -2.63 -2.74 -10.43
CA ALA A 86 -2.31 -4.06 -9.89
C ALA A 86 -0.82 -4.26 -9.69
N GLN A 87 0.04 -3.73 -10.57
CA GLN A 87 1.50 -3.89 -10.52
C GLN A 87 2.26 -2.63 -10.09
N GLY A 88 1.57 -1.58 -9.67
CA GLY A 88 2.22 -0.35 -9.18
C GLY A 88 2.95 -0.51 -7.85
N ALA A 89 3.95 0.33 -7.62
CA ALA A 89 4.79 0.34 -6.41
C ALA A 89 4.80 1.71 -5.71
N GLY A 90 5.23 1.74 -4.45
CA GLY A 90 5.43 2.99 -3.70
C GLY A 90 4.14 3.76 -3.33
N GLY A 91 2.98 3.30 -3.78
CA GLY A 91 1.71 3.99 -3.62
C GLY A 91 1.37 4.94 -4.77
N ASP A 92 2.11 4.89 -5.87
CA ASP A 92 1.80 5.64 -7.09
C ASP A 92 0.59 5.06 -7.83
N GLY A 93 -0.15 5.93 -8.51
CA GLY A 93 -1.38 5.56 -9.22
C GLY A 93 -2.59 5.25 -8.32
N ILE A 94 -2.45 5.35 -7.00
CA ILE A 94 -3.57 5.16 -6.06
C ILE A 94 -4.41 6.43 -5.99
N MET A 95 -5.69 6.31 -6.37
CA MET A 95 -6.69 7.35 -6.21
C MET A 95 -7.75 6.89 -5.20
N VAL A 96 -7.93 7.67 -4.13
CA VAL A 96 -8.91 7.37 -3.08
C VAL A 96 -10.10 8.30 -3.22
N ILE A 97 -11.27 7.72 -3.51
CA ILE A 97 -12.55 8.42 -3.54
C ILE A 97 -13.22 8.24 -2.18
N ALA A 98 -13.52 9.37 -1.53
CA ALA A 98 -14.06 9.42 -0.20
C ALA A 98 -15.57 9.63 -0.14
N ASP A 99 -16.17 10.16 -1.21
CA ASP A 99 -17.60 10.36 -1.35
C ASP A 99 -17.98 10.56 -2.83
N ARG A 100 -19.27 10.43 -3.13
CA ARG A 100 -19.85 10.67 -4.46
C ARG A 100 -21.13 11.50 -4.33
N PHE A 101 -21.31 12.46 -5.23
CA PHE A 101 -22.54 13.21 -5.41
C PHE A 101 -22.84 13.36 -6.90
N GLU A 102 -23.95 12.78 -7.35
CA GLU A 102 -24.31 12.72 -8.78
C GLU A 102 -23.15 12.16 -9.64
N ASP A 103 -22.62 12.95 -10.57
CA ASP A 103 -21.50 12.62 -11.46
C ASP A 103 -20.15 13.16 -10.98
N TYR A 104 -20.10 13.66 -9.74
CA TYR A 104 -18.90 14.17 -9.11
C TYR A 104 -18.43 13.26 -7.98
N PHE A 105 -17.12 13.08 -7.90
CA PHE A 105 -16.45 12.31 -6.87
C PHE A 105 -15.61 13.24 -6.01
N ARG A 106 -15.60 13.03 -4.69
CA ARG A 106 -14.71 13.76 -3.79
C ARG A 106 -13.55 12.87 -3.42
N SER A 107 -12.33 13.29 -3.72
CA SER A 107 -11.12 12.58 -3.28
C SER A 107 -10.95 12.64 -1.76
N ALA A 108 -10.06 11.80 -1.22
CA ALA A 108 -9.67 11.87 0.19
C ALA A 108 -9.02 13.21 0.60
N SER A 109 -8.47 13.97 -0.37
CA SER A 109 -7.93 15.32 -0.13
C SER A 109 -8.99 16.43 -0.23
N GLY A 110 -10.25 16.09 -0.50
CA GLY A 110 -11.34 17.06 -0.70
C GLY A 110 -11.45 17.62 -2.11
N ARG A 111 -10.57 17.21 -3.05
CA ARG A 111 -10.64 17.61 -4.46
C ARG A 111 -11.87 16.99 -5.12
N ILE A 112 -12.61 17.78 -5.89
CA ILE A 112 -13.65 17.25 -6.77
C ILE A 112 -13.01 16.64 -8.02
N VAL A 113 -13.47 15.45 -8.39
CA VAL A 113 -13.00 14.65 -9.51
C VAL A 113 -14.21 14.32 -10.39
N THR A 114 -14.11 14.55 -11.69
CA THR A 114 -15.18 14.17 -12.64
C THR A 114 -15.06 12.72 -13.10
N THR A 115 -16.10 12.18 -13.70
CA THR A 115 -16.06 10.85 -14.33
C THR A 115 -14.95 10.78 -15.39
N GLU A 116 -14.81 11.80 -16.24
CA GLU A 116 -13.77 11.83 -17.28
C GLU A 116 -12.35 11.80 -16.69
N GLU A 117 -12.13 12.47 -15.55
CA GLU A 117 -10.84 12.40 -14.85
C GLU A 117 -10.58 11.00 -14.27
N LEU A 118 -11.60 10.30 -13.77
CA LEU A 118 -11.46 8.91 -13.34
C LEU A 118 -11.11 7.99 -14.50
N GLU A 119 -11.83 8.12 -15.62
CA GLU A 119 -11.60 7.35 -16.83
C GLU A 119 -10.18 7.58 -17.38
N HIS A 120 -9.75 8.84 -17.42
CA HIS A 120 -8.39 9.21 -17.82
C HIS A 120 -7.33 8.61 -16.89
N HIS A 121 -7.56 8.64 -15.58
CA HIS A 121 -6.67 8.02 -14.61
C HIS A 121 -6.55 6.50 -14.81
N ILE A 122 -7.67 5.83 -15.09
CA ILE A 122 -7.69 4.39 -15.39
C ILE A 122 -6.94 4.09 -16.69
N SER A 123 -7.12 4.89 -17.75
CA SER A 123 -6.33 4.76 -18.98
C SER A 123 -4.81 4.93 -18.71
N GLY A 124 -4.44 5.87 -17.83
CA GLY A 124 -3.08 6.04 -17.35
C GLY A 124 -2.52 4.80 -16.64
N ILE A 125 -3.34 4.13 -15.82
CA ILE A 125 -2.98 2.84 -15.21
C ILE A 125 -2.78 1.77 -16.30
N ILE A 126 -3.74 1.61 -17.21
CA ILE A 126 -3.72 0.57 -18.24
C ILE A 126 -2.51 0.72 -19.17
N SER A 127 -2.15 1.96 -19.51
CA SER A 127 -0.95 2.27 -20.31
C SER A 127 0.37 2.02 -19.58
N GLY A 128 0.34 1.79 -18.26
CA GLY A 128 1.51 1.42 -17.47
C GLY A 128 2.27 2.59 -16.86
N ILE A 129 1.74 3.81 -16.89
CA ILE A 129 2.42 5.01 -16.36
C ILE A 129 2.82 4.85 -14.89
N TYR A 130 2.07 4.07 -14.13
CA TYR A 130 2.30 3.83 -12.69
C TYR A 130 2.94 2.47 -12.38
N SER A 131 3.30 1.69 -13.40
CA SER A 131 3.81 0.33 -13.26
C SER A 131 5.33 0.30 -13.21
N LEU A 132 5.90 -0.64 -12.44
CA LEU A 132 7.35 -0.78 -12.19
C LEU A 132 8.24 -0.97 -13.44
N GLY A 133 7.66 -1.15 -14.64
CA GLY A 133 8.38 -1.29 -15.90
C GLY A 133 7.71 -0.64 -17.11
N GLY A 134 6.70 0.23 -16.90
CA GLY A 134 5.94 0.83 -18.00
C GLY A 134 5.13 -0.18 -18.83
N HIS A 135 4.95 -1.39 -18.32
CA HIS A 135 4.15 -2.42 -18.98
C HIS A 135 2.66 -2.17 -18.75
N ARG A 136 1.84 -2.67 -19.69
CA ARG A 136 0.39 -2.66 -19.53
C ARG A 136 0.00 -3.25 -18.17
N ASP A 137 -0.92 -2.57 -17.50
CA ASP A 137 -1.44 -2.95 -16.20
C ASP A 137 -2.98 -2.98 -16.24
N GLN A 138 -3.57 -3.26 -15.09
CA GLN A 138 -5.00 -3.29 -14.85
C GLN A 138 -5.33 -2.40 -13.64
N ALA A 139 -6.41 -1.64 -13.77
CA ALA A 139 -6.94 -0.83 -12.69
C ALA A 139 -7.87 -1.66 -11.82
N LEU A 140 -7.59 -1.66 -10.52
CA LEU A 140 -8.39 -2.35 -9.51
C LEU A 140 -9.26 -1.33 -8.80
N ILE A 141 -10.56 -1.62 -8.72
CA ILE A 141 -11.55 -0.81 -8.00
C ILE A 141 -11.99 -1.62 -6.79
N GLU A 142 -11.72 -1.12 -5.59
CA GLU A 142 -11.92 -1.88 -4.35
C GLU A 142 -12.47 -1.05 -3.20
N TYR A 143 -12.93 -1.76 -2.17
CA TYR A 143 -13.33 -1.21 -0.89
C TYR A 143 -12.24 -0.31 -0.30
N ARG A 144 -12.64 0.91 0.07
CA ARG A 144 -11.80 1.85 0.81
C ARG A 144 -11.71 1.43 2.27
N VAL A 145 -10.54 0.93 2.69
CA VAL A 145 -10.27 0.62 4.09
C VAL A 145 -10.45 1.88 4.94
N ARG A 146 -11.29 1.79 5.97
CA ARG A 146 -11.55 2.87 6.94
C ARG A 146 -10.77 2.62 8.22
N SER A 147 -10.15 3.67 8.70
CA SER A 147 -9.47 3.67 10.00
C SER A 147 -10.50 3.59 11.13
N THR A 148 -10.21 2.79 12.15
CA THR A 148 -11.03 2.75 13.38
C THR A 148 -10.84 4.03 14.20
N GLU A 149 -11.80 4.36 15.06
CA GLU A 149 -11.74 5.58 15.89
C GLU A 149 -10.44 5.69 16.72
N LEU A 150 -9.94 4.55 17.23
CA LEU A 150 -8.66 4.48 17.94
C LEU A 150 -7.51 5.09 17.13
N PHE A 151 -7.40 4.70 15.86
CA PHE A 151 -6.34 5.14 14.96
C PHE A 151 -6.49 6.60 14.56
N ASN A 152 -7.74 7.09 14.41
CA ASN A 152 -8.01 8.50 14.08
C ASN A 152 -7.47 9.47 15.14
N ARG A 153 -7.31 9.02 16.40
CA ARG A 153 -6.73 9.83 17.48
C ARG A 153 -5.21 9.94 17.41
N ILE A 154 -4.54 9.01 16.73
CA ILE A 154 -3.07 8.87 16.74
C ILE A 154 -2.43 9.00 15.35
N SER A 155 -3.22 9.21 14.29
CA SER A 155 -2.73 9.40 12.92
C SER A 155 -3.22 10.69 12.31
N PHE A 156 -2.34 11.38 11.58
CA PHE A 156 -2.71 12.55 10.79
C PHE A 156 -3.10 12.11 9.39
N GLU A 157 -4.39 12.10 9.09
CA GLU A 157 -4.96 11.76 7.77
C GLU A 157 -4.54 10.35 7.26
N GLY A 158 -5.36 9.72 6.43
CA GLY A 158 -5.07 8.37 5.94
C GLY A 158 -5.24 7.26 6.98
N VAL A 159 -4.66 6.09 6.70
CA VAL A 159 -4.91 4.84 7.44
C VAL A 159 -3.58 4.30 7.97
N PRO A 160 -3.42 4.17 9.30
CA PRO A 160 -2.30 3.43 9.88
C PRO A 160 -2.29 1.98 9.43
N ASP A 161 -1.10 1.42 9.32
CA ASP A 161 -0.96 0.01 9.00
C ASP A 161 0.04 -0.67 9.92
N ILE A 162 -0.15 -1.97 10.09
CA ILE A 162 0.77 -2.83 10.83
C ILE A 162 1.61 -3.59 9.81
N ARG A 163 2.92 -3.37 9.84
CA ARG A 163 3.87 -4.15 9.06
C ARG A 163 4.41 -5.28 9.91
N ILE A 164 4.24 -6.51 9.43
CA ILE A 164 4.83 -7.71 10.01
C ILE A 164 5.91 -8.22 9.05
N ILE A 165 7.09 -8.50 9.57
CA ILE A 165 8.19 -9.12 8.83
C ILE A 165 8.20 -10.59 9.20
N VAL A 166 8.05 -11.45 8.18
CA VAL A 166 8.05 -12.91 8.33
C VAL A 166 9.29 -13.47 7.67
N LEU A 167 9.99 -14.36 8.37
CA LEU A 167 11.13 -15.11 7.85
C LEU A 167 10.79 -16.60 7.88
N GLN A 168 10.70 -17.23 6.71
CA GLN A 168 10.45 -18.67 6.57
C GLN A 168 9.21 -19.16 7.37
N GLY A 169 8.15 -18.36 7.38
CA GLY A 169 6.89 -18.67 8.09
C GLY A 169 6.80 -18.14 9.53
N TYR A 170 7.90 -17.63 10.11
CA TYR A 170 7.91 -17.11 11.48
C TYR A 170 7.91 -15.57 11.49
N PRO A 171 6.97 -14.91 12.19
CA PRO A 171 7.03 -13.46 12.39
C PRO A 171 8.24 -13.12 13.26
N VAL A 172 9.14 -12.26 12.76
CA VAL A 172 10.39 -11.90 13.45
C VAL A 172 10.41 -10.46 13.94
N ALA A 173 9.58 -9.59 13.36
CA ALA A 173 9.40 -8.22 13.80
C ALA A 173 8.03 -7.70 13.35
N ALA A 174 7.47 -6.77 14.12
CA ALA A 174 6.32 -6.00 13.70
C ALA A 174 6.48 -4.52 14.07
N MET A 175 5.82 -3.66 13.31
CA MET A 175 5.71 -2.25 13.64
C MET A 175 4.37 -1.68 13.17
N LEU A 176 3.83 -0.76 13.96
CA LEU A 176 2.76 0.13 13.55
C LEU A 176 3.38 1.32 12.80
N ARG A 177 2.80 1.69 11.66
CA ARG A 177 3.18 2.87 10.89
C ARG A 177 2.08 3.90 10.96
N LEU A 178 2.43 5.07 11.49
CA LEU A 178 1.52 6.18 11.72
C LEU A 178 1.75 7.28 10.68
N PRO A 179 0.77 7.58 9.83
CA PRO A 179 0.78 8.75 8.98
C PRO A 179 0.96 10.06 9.76
N THR A 180 1.72 10.98 9.19
CA THR A 180 2.00 12.30 9.74
C THR A 180 1.67 13.39 8.73
N ARG A 181 1.70 14.65 9.18
CA ARG A 181 1.64 15.81 8.28
C ARG A 181 2.76 15.80 7.25
N GLN A 182 3.97 15.41 7.66
CA GLN A 182 5.13 15.37 6.76
C GLN A 182 4.95 14.32 5.67
N SER A 183 4.34 13.17 6.00
CA SER A 183 4.03 12.13 5.02
C SER A 183 2.74 12.36 4.26
N GLN A 184 2.06 13.49 4.48
CA GLN A 184 0.80 13.86 3.81
C GLN A 184 -0.26 12.75 3.94
N GLY A 185 -0.38 12.15 5.14
CA GLY A 185 -1.32 11.06 5.37
C GLY A 185 -0.89 9.68 4.85
N LYS A 186 0.36 9.52 4.37
CA LYS A 186 0.91 8.22 3.95
C LYS A 186 1.65 7.52 5.09
N ALA A 187 1.53 6.20 5.22
CA ALA A 187 2.22 5.42 6.26
C ALA A 187 3.67 5.03 5.90
N ASN A 188 4.27 5.64 4.88
CA ASN A 188 5.62 5.31 4.42
C ASN A 188 6.69 6.02 5.27
N LEU A 189 7.56 5.25 5.95
CA LEU A 189 8.61 5.81 6.82
C LEU A 189 9.55 6.76 6.08
N HIS A 190 9.94 6.43 4.84
CA HIS A 190 10.80 7.29 4.02
C HIS A 190 10.12 8.61 3.59
N GLN A 191 8.80 8.74 3.77
CA GLN A 191 8.04 9.96 3.53
C GLN A 191 7.79 10.75 4.82
N GLY A 192 8.35 10.33 5.96
CA GLY A 192 8.19 11.01 7.26
C GLY A 192 7.06 10.45 8.14
N ALA A 193 6.59 9.23 7.86
CA ALA A 193 5.69 8.52 8.76
C ALA A 193 6.45 8.02 10.01
N ILE A 194 5.76 7.93 11.14
CA ILE A 194 6.34 7.40 12.39
C ILE A 194 6.26 5.88 12.38
N GLY A 195 7.35 5.20 12.76
CA GLY A 195 7.40 3.77 12.99
C GLY A 195 7.43 3.45 14.48
N VAL A 196 6.45 2.70 14.97
CA VAL A 196 6.35 2.26 16.36
C VAL A 196 6.54 0.76 16.42
N GLY A 197 7.54 0.28 17.15
CA GLY A 197 7.76 -1.16 17.32
C GLY A 197 6.56 -1.83 17.98
N LEU A 198 6.27 -3.07 17.61
CA LEU A 198 5.25 -3.89 18.26
C LEU A 198 5.89 -5.14 18.83
N ASP A 199 5.63 -5.41 20.10
CA ASP A 199 5.97 -6.69 20.71
C ASP A 199 5.06 -7.78 20.12
N LEU A 200 5.65 -8.80 19.49
CA LEU A 200 4.89 -9.84 18.79
C LEU A 200 4.09 -10.74 19.72
N SER A 201 4.51 -10.88 20.99
CA SER A 201 3.87 -11.78 21.96
C SER A 201 2.64 -11.16 22.62
N SER A 202 2.71 -9.86 22.90
CA SER A 202 1.70 -9.12 23.66
C SER A 202 0.87 -8.16 22.80
N GLY A 203 1.36 -7.80 21.60
CA GLY A 203 0.77 -6.76 20.76
C GLY A 203 0.96 -5.34 21.30
N VAL A 204 1.73 -5.18 22.38
CA VAL A 204 1.98 -3.87 23.01
C VAL A 204 3.00 -3.07 22.19
N THR A 205 2.72 -1.78 22.03
CA THR A 205 3.64 -0.84 21.38
C THR A 205 4.92 -0.64 22.21
N LEU A 206 6.05 -0.65 21.53
CA LEU A 206 7.36 -0.31 22.05
C LEU A 206 7.70 1.16 21.72
N GLY A 207 9.00 1.49 21.68
CA GLY A 207 9.46 2.81 21.25
C GLY A 207 9.06 3.15 19.81
N GLY A 208 8.82 4.43 19.57
CA GLY A 208 8.58 5.01 18.25
C GLY A 208 9.76 5.84 17.74
N THR A 209 9.97 5.84 16.43
CA THR A 209 10.94 6.70 15.74
C THR A 209 10.28 7.42 14.57
N TRP A 210 10.74 8.64 14.33
CA TRP A 210 10.38 9.48 13.19
C TRP A 210 11.56 9.58 12.24
#